data_AF-A0A2S8ZSB2-F1
#
_entry.id   AF-A0A2S8ZSB2-F1
#
_cell.length_a   1.000
_cell.length_b   1.000
_cell.length_c   1.000
_cell.angle_alpha   90.00
_cell.angle_beta   90.00
_cell.angle_gamma   90.00
#
_symmetry.space_group_name_H-M   'P 1'
#
loop_
_entity.id
_entity.type
_entity.pdbx_description
1 polymer ?
#
loop_
_entity_poly.entity_id
_entity_poly.type
_entity_poly.pdbx_seq_one_letter_code
_entity_poly.pdbx_strand_id
1 'polypeptide(L)'
;METKKATIKREDANTYLVLEVGETPLQIILTDDNPNNVKMVFNSLLKELKKGLFEFNLEDESQDLYNNICTEYLTQLNSELKAIYDELIDYELVDSK
;
A
#
# COMPACT_ATOMS: atom_id res chain seq x y z
N MET A 1 -14.83 2.97 -4.93
CA MET A 1 -13.63 2.29 -4.43
C MET A 1 -12.90 1.74 -5.63
N GLU A 2 -11.67 2.16 -5.83
CA GLU A 2 -10.80 1.66 -6.92
C GLU A 2 -9.92 0.53 -6.39
N THR A 3 -9.79 -0.58 -7.12
CA THR A 3 -8.86 -1.65 -6.78
C THR A 3 -7.57 -1.44 -7.57
N LYS A 4 -6.48 -1.21 -6.84
CA LYS A 4 -5.13 -1.02 -7.37
C LYS A 4 -4.33 -2.30 -7.26
N LYS A 5 -3.30 -2.42 -8.09
CA LYS A 5 -2.46 -3.60 -8.15
C LYS A 5 -1.31 -3.52 -7.16
N ALA A 6 -1.00 -4.64 -6.52
CA ALA A 6 0.23 -4.82 -5.77
C ALA A 6 0.97 -6.07 -6.27
N THR A 7 2.30 -6.02 -6.31
CA THR A 7 3.13 -7.15 -6.77
C THR A 7 4.33 -7.35 -5.84
N ILE A 8 4.94 -8.54 -5.90
CA ILE A 8 6.15 -8.85 -5.14
C ILE A 8 7.33 -8.89 -6.10
N LYS A 9 8.31 -8.01 -5.88
CA LYS A 9 9.57 -8.03 -6.61
C LYS A 9 10.62 -8.74 -5.75
N ARG A 10 11.02 -9.93 -6.19
CA ARG A 10 12.06 -10.75 -5.54
C ARG A 10 13.37 -10.52 -6.27
N GLU A 11 14.32 -9.84 -5.65
CA GLU A 11 15.68 -9.63 -6.17
C GLU A 11 16.69 -10.38 -5.29
N ASP A 12 17.92 -10.57 -5.78
CA ASP A 12 18.94 -11.41 -5.14
C ASP A 12 19.25 -11.02 -3.68
N ALA A 13 19.22 -9.72 -3.36
CA ALA A 13 19.54 -9.20 -2.03
C ALA A 13 18.31 -8.80 -1.22
N ASN A 14 17.22 -8.40 -1.89
CA ASN A 14 16.07 -7.76 -1.27
C ASN A 14 14.76 -8.23 -1.91
N THR A 15 13.72 -8.31 -1.09
CA THR A 15 12.35 -8.48 -1.58
C THR A 15 11.54 -7.23 -1.30
N TYR A 16 10.72 -6.83 -2.27
CA TYR A 16 9.93 -5.60 -2.24
C TYR A 16 8.45 -5.90 -2.48
N LEU A 17 7.58 -5.25 -1.72
CA LEU A 17 6.17 -5.09 -2.05
C LEU A 17 6.01 -3.80 -2.86
N VAL A 18 5.51 -3.93 -4.09
CA VAL A 18 5.30 -2.82 -5.02
C VAL A 18 3.82 -2.49 -5.07
N LEU A 19 3.45 -1.24 -4.83
CA LEU A 19 2.09 -0.72 -4.82
C LEU A 19 1.89 0.21 -6.03
N GLU A 20 1.01 -0.15 -6.97
CA GLU A 20 0.72 0.64 -8.17
C GLU A 20 -0.31 1.74 -7.84
N VAL A 21 0.19 2.89 -7.35
CA VAL A 21 -0.63 4.02 -6.90
C VAL A 21 0.05 5.35 -7.20
N GLY A 22 -0.74 6.36 -7.57
CA GLY A 22 -0.23 7.66 -8.01
C GLY A 22 0.49 7.58 -9.37
N GLU A 23 1.42 8.50 -9.60
CA GLU A 23 2.21 8.58 -10.85
C GLU A 23 3.36 7.58 -10.88
N THR A 24 3.87 7.19 -9.72
CA THR A 24 5.05 6.33 -9.57
C THR A 24 4.77 5.25 -8.55
N PRO A 25 5.04 3.96 -8.86
CA PRO A 25 4.82 2.87 -7.92
C PRO A 25 5.60 3.06 -6.62
N LEU A 26 4.93 2.84 -5.49
CA LEU A 26 5.56 2.88 -4.18
C LEU A 26 6.15 1.51 -3.85
N GLN A 27 7.27 1.47 -3.14
CA GLN A 27 7.97 0.24 -2.82
C GLN A 27 8.27 0.14 -1.33
N ILE A 28 7.91 -0.99 -0.73
CA ILE A 28 8.24 -1.34 0.65
C ILE A 28 9.27 -2.46 0.59
N ILE A 29 10.44 -2.21 1.18
CA ILE A 29 11.49 -3.23 1.30
C ILE A 29 11.10 -4.16 2.46
N LEU A 30 10.77 -5.42 2.17
CA LEU A 30 10.33 -6.41 3.16
C LEU A 30 11.48 -7.04 3.95
N THR A 31 12.70 -6.82 3.48
CA THR A 31 13.96 -7.39 3.99
C THR A 31 14.77 -6.37 4.79
N ASP A 32 14.26 -5.15 4.92
CA ASP A 32 14.86 -4.06 5.67
C ASP A 32 13.97 -3.72 6.87
N ASP A 33 14.56 -3.64 8.06
CA ASP A 33 13.87 -3.27 9.31
C ASP A 33 13.83 -1.74 9.52
N ASN A 34 14.18 -0.96 8.49
CA ASN A 34 14.15 0.49 8.56
C ASN A 34 12.70 1.02 8.50
N PRO A 35 12.14 1.52 9.63
CA PRO A 35 10.75 1.99 9.67
C PRO A 35 10.54 3.24 8.83
N ASN A 36 11.60 3.96 8.44
CA ASN A 36 11.47 5.17 7.63
C ASN A 36 10.97 4.86 6.22
N ASN A 37 11.31 3.71 5.64
CA ASN A 37 10.82 3.32 4.32
C ASN A 37 9.30 3.15 4.32
N VAL A 38 8.78 2.43 5.31
CA VAL A 38 7.33 2.23 5.49
C VAL A 38 6.62 3.56 5.73
N LYS A 39 7.18 4.43 6.59
CA LYS A 39 6.60 5.76 6.86
C LYS A 39 6.52 6.62 5.59
N MET A 40 7.55 6.61 4.75
CA MET A 40 7.55 7.37 3.50
C MET A 40 6.48 6.85 2.53
N VAL A 41 6.35 5.53 2.39
CA VAL A 41 5.29 4.93 1.57
C VAL A 41 3.91 5.32 2.09
N PHE A 42 3.70 5.21 3.40
CA PHE A 42 2.43 5.56 4.03
C PHE A 42 2.05 7.04 3.82
N ASN A 43 3.00 7.96 3.99
CA ASN A 43 2.77 9.38 3.71
C ASN A 43 2.36 9.66 2.25
N SER A 44 2.92 8.89 1.30
CA SER A 44 2.52 8.98 -0.10
C SER A 44 1.11 8.40 -0.32
N LEU A 45 0.76 7.30 0.35
CA LEU A 45 -0.59 6.73 0.31
C LEU A 45 -1.64 7.71 0.83
N LEU A 46 -1.36 8.40 1.95
CA LEU A 46 -2.28 9.41 2.49
C LEU A 46 -2.58 10.54 1.51
N LYS A 47 -1.59 10.97 0.72
CA LYS A 47 -1.79 12.00 -0.32
C LYS A 47 -2.72 11.52 -1.42
N GLU A 48 -2.57 10.27 -1.85
CA GLU A 48 -3.46 9.68 -2.85
C GLU A 48 -4.86 9.41 -2.27
N LEU A 49 -4.95 9.06 -1.00
CA LEU A 49 -6.21 8.75 -0.31
C LEU A 49 -7.14 9.97 -0.23
N LYS A 50 -6.58 11.18 -0.13
CA LYS A 50 -7.36 12.43 -0.21
C LYS A 50 -8.10 12.58 -1.53
N LYS A 51 -7.61 11.99 -2.63
CA LYS A 51 -8.24 12.05 -3.95
C LYS A 51 -9.35 11.01 -4.12
N GLY A 52 -9.38 9.98 -3.28
CA GLY A 52 -10.41 8.96 -3.27
C GLY A 52 -9.99 7.64 -2.60
N LEU A 53 -10.98 6.86 -2.17
CA LEU A 53 -10.76 5.54 -1.58
C LEU A 53 -10.30 4.49 -2.60
N PHE A 54 -9.23 3.79 -2.26
CA PHE A 54 -8.71 2.65 -2.98
C PHE A 54 -8.28 1.54 -2.03
N GLU A 55 -8.09 0.35 -2.61
CA GLU A 55 -7.53 -0.83 -1.95
C GLU A 55 -6.52 -1.49 -2.89
N PHE A 56 -5.68 -2.38 -2.36
CA PHE A 56 -4.73 -3.15 -3.14
C PHE A 56 -5.12 -4.62 -3.22
N ASN A 57 -4.97 -5.21 -4.41
CA ASN A 57 -5.03 -6.65 -4.61
C ASN A 57 -3.63 -7.18 -4.94
N LEU A 58 -3.20 -8.25 -4.24
CA LEU A 58 -1.93 -8.90 -4.52
C LEU A 58 -2.02 -9.74 -5.79
N GLU A 59 -1.20 -9.40 -6.78
CA GLU A 59 -0.95 -10.22 -7.95
C GLU A 59 0.43 -10.85 -7.83
N ASP A 60 0.45 -12.12 -7.44
CA ASP A 60 1.67 -12.90 -7.33
C ASP A 60 1.37 -14.37 -7.60
N GLU A 61 2.16 -14.99 -8.48
CA GLU A 61 1.99 -16.39 -8.89
C GLU A 61 2.67 -17.35 -7.90
N SER A 62 3.56 -16.84 -7.05
CA SER A 62 4.30 -17.62 -6.07
C SER A 62 3.48 -17.79 -4.79
N GLN A 63 3.53 -18.98 -4.18
CA GLN A 63 2.91 -19.26 -2.87
C GLN A 63 4.01 -19.49 -1.83
N ASP A 64 4.85 -18.48 -1.65
CA ASP A 64 6.00 -18.51 -0.73
C ASP A 64 5.76 -17.70 0.54
N LEU A 65 6.78 -17.64 1.41
CA LEU A 65 6.72 -16.86 2.65
C LEU A 65 6.36 -15.39 2.39
N TYR A 66 6.93 -14.78 1.34
CA TYR A 66 6.67 -13.39 1.01
C TYR A 66 5.23 -13.18 0.51
N ASN A 67 4.65 -14.14 -0.21
CA ASN A 67 3.25 -14.11 -0.59
C ASN A 67 2.33 -14.04 0.64
N ASN A 68 2.58 -14.92 1.63
CA ASN A 68 1.80 -14.94 2.87
C ASN A 68 1.95 -13.62 3.64
N ILE A 69 3.19 -13.13 3.80
CA ILE A 69 3.47 -11.86 4.47
C ILE A 69 2.77 -10.70 3.76
N CYS A 70 2.89 -10.59 2.44
CA CYS A 70 2.25 -9.52 1.67
C CYS A 70 0.74 -9.60 1.71
N THR A 71 0.16 -10.79 1.72
CA THR A 71 -1.29 -10.99 1.83
C THR A 71 -1.83 -10.45 3.15
N GLU A 72 -1.17 -10.79 4.27
CA GLU A 72 -1.52 -10.26 5.59
C GLU A 72 -1.31 -8.75 5.66
N TYR A 73 -0.16 -8.27 5.14
CA TYR A 73 0.19 -6.86 5.13
C TYR A 73 -0.84 -6.02 4.36
N LEU A 74 -1.22 -6.44 3.16
CA LEU A 74 -2.22 -5.74 2.35
C LEU A 74 -3.61 -5.80 2.95
N THR A 75 -3.97 -6.90 3.61
CA THR A 75 -5.25 -7.01 4.33
C THR A 75 -5.35 -5.95 5.43
N GLN A 76 -4.29 -5.79 6.23
CA GLN A 76 -4.22 -4.78 7.27
C GLN A 76 -4.21 -3.37 6.67
N LEU A 77 -3.36 -3.14 5.67
CA LEU A 77 -3.23 -1.85 4.99
C LEU A 77 -4.57 -1.39 4.40
N ASN A 78 -5.29 -2.26 3.69
CA ASN A 78 -6.59 -1.92 3.09
C ASN A 78 -7.63 -1.56 4.15
N SER A 79 -7.64 -2.27 5.28
CA SER A 79 -8.53 -1.95 6.40
C SER A 79 -8.19 -0.59 7.01
N GLU A 80 -6.91 -0.29 7.20
CA GLU A 80 -6.44 0.99 7.73
C GLU A 80 -6.75 2.15 6.78
N LEU A 81 -6.45 2.00 5.48
CA LEU A 81 -6.75 3.02 4.46
C LEU A 81 -8.24 3.36 4.43
N LYS A 82 -9.11 2.35 4.54
CA LYS A 82 -10.55 2.58 4.62
C LYS A 82 -10.94 3.38 5.86
N ALA A 83 -10.47 2.96 7.04
CA ALA A 83 -10.77 3.66 8.29
C ALA A 83 -10.28 5.11 8.27
N ILE A 84 -9.06 5.35 7.77
CA ILE A 84 -8.49 6.69 7.64
C ILE A 84 -9.27 7.52 6.62
N TYR A 85 -9.69 6.94 5.51
CA TYR A 85 -10.50 7.69 4.52
C TYR A 85 -11.85 8.12 5.09
N ASP A 86 -12.50 7.26 5.87
CA ASP A 86 -13.74 7.60 6.56
C ASP A 86 -13.50 8.79 7.53
N GLU A 87 -12.40 8.78 8.29
CA GLU A 87 -11.98 9.94 9.11
C GLU A 87 -11.71 11.20 8.27
N LEU A 88 -11.05 11.06 7.11
CA LEU A 88 -10.79 12.20 6.22
C LEU A 88 -12.09 12.82 5.68
N ILE A 89 -13.12 12.01 5.43
CA ILE A 89 -14.45 12.51 5.06
C ILE A 89 -15.07 13.27 6.23
N ASP A 90 -15.06 12.68 7.43
CA ASP A 90 -15.66 13.27 8.64
C ASP A 90 -15.03 14.63 9.00
N TYR A 91 -13.74 14.79 8.73
CA TYR A 91 -13.00 16.04 8.93
C TYR A 91 -12.98 16.97 7.71
N GLU A 92 -13.70 16.65 6.63
CA GLU A 92 -13.71 17.43 5.37
C GLU A 92 -12.30 17.65 4.77
N LEU A 93 -11.41 16.67 4.93
CA LEU A 93 -10.01 16.70 4.49
C LEU A 93 -9.76 16.00 3.14
N VAL A 94 -10.81 15.47 2.51
CA VAL A 94 -10.77 14.93 1.15
C VAL A 94 -10.76 16.06 0.12
N ASP A 95 -10.04 15.86 -0.98
CA ASP A 95 -9.96 16.86 -2.04
C ASP A 95 -11.35 17.02 -2.66
N SER A 96 -11.88 18.24 -2.65
CA SER A 96 -13.15 18.57 -3.28
C SER A 96 -12.99 18.44 -4.80
N LYS A 97 -13.84 17.63 -5.45
CA LYS A 97 -13.88 17.53 -6.91
C LYS A 97 -14.31 18.84 -7.58
#